data_AF-A0A7H4N3T9-F1
#
_entry.id   AF-A0A7H4N3T9-F1
#
_cell.length_a   1.000
_cell.length_b   1.000
_cell.length_c   1.000
_cell.angle_alpha   90.00
_cell.angle_beta   90.00
_cell.angle_gamma   90.00
#
_symmetry.space_group_name_H-M   'P 1'
#
loop_
_entity.id
_entity.type
_entity.pdbx_description
1 polymer ?
#
loop_
_entity_poly.entity_id
_entity_poly.type
_entity_poly.pdbx_seq_one_letter_code
_entity_poly.pdbx_strand_id
1 'polypeptide(L)'
;MVGLSDTAKALSLIAAGGGRSVLSGDTDQLQSISPGQPFRLMQQRSAADVAIMKEIVRQVPELRPAVYSLIDRDIDRALATIEQVTPERVPRKEGAWVPGSSVWNSPRRRKRRYVRR
;
A
#
# COMPACT_ATOMS: atom_id res chain seq x y z
N MET A 1 6.50 -0.48 9.88
CA MET A 1 6.97 0.92 9.77
C MET A 1 7.79 1.29 11.01
N VAL A 2 9.01 0.74 11.15
CA VAL A 2 9.95 1.00 12.27
C VAL A 2 11.36 0.99 11.69
N GLY A 3 12.25 1.85 12.18
CA GLY A 3 13.64 1.96 11.72
C GLY A 3 14.52 0.80 12.20
N LEU A 4 15.69 0.68 11.59
CA LEU A 4 16.65 -0.39 11.91
C LEU A 4 17.15 -0.34 13.35
N SER A 5 17.54 0.85 13.84
CA SER A 5 18.08 1.04 15.20
C SER A 5 17.08 0.61 16.26
N ASP A 6 15.83 1.08 16.15
CA ASP A 6 14.79 0.77 17.13
C ASP A 6 14.42 -0.71 17.11
N THR A 7 14.40 -1.33 15.91
CA THR A 7 14.14 -2.77 15.79
C THR A 7 15.25 -3.58 16.43
N ALA A 8 16.52 -3.23 16.19
CA ALA A 8 17.66 -3.89 16.80
C ALA A 8 17.61 -3.77 18.33
N LYS A 9 17.35 -2.57 18.85
CA LYS A 9 17.20 -2.33 20.29
C LYS A 9 16.07 -3.17 20.90
N ALA A 10 14.91 -3.20 20.25
CA ALA A 10 13.77 -3.97 20.72
C ALA A 10 14.08 -5.48 20.77
N LEU A 11 14.65 -6.04 19.71
CA LEU A 11 14.99 -7.46 19.65
C LEU A 11 16.06 -7.84 20.69
N SER A 12 17.07 -6.99 20.91
CA SER A 12 18.08 -7.22 21.95
C SER A 12 17.48 -7.26 23.35
N LEU A 13 16.54 -6.36 23.66
CA LEU A 13 15.86 -6.34 24.96
C LEU A 13 14.96 -7.58 25.15
N ILE A 14 14.26 -8.01 24.10
CA ILE A 14 13.43 -9.22 24.13
C ILE A 14 14.32 -10.44 24.40
N ALA A 15 15.44 -10.56 23.70
CA ALA A 15 16.39 -11.66 23.89
C ALA A 15 16.99 -11.66 25.31
N ALA A 16 17.40 -10.50 25.83
CA ALA A 16 17.93 -10.37 27.19
C ALA A 16 16.91 -10.78 28.28
N GLY A 17 15.62 -10.57 28.01
CA GLY A 17 14.53 -11.04 28.88
C GLY A 17 14.08 -12.48 28.65
N GLY A 18 14.72 -13.24 27.74
CA GLY A 18 14.30 -14.60 27.37
C GLY A 18 12.96 -14.66 26.63
N GLY A 19 12.53 -13.54 26.06
CA GLY A 19 11.26 -13.40 25.35
C GLY A 19 11.30 -13.95 23.93
N ARG A 20 10.11 -14.04 23.30
CA ARG A 20 9.92 -14.43 21.90
C ARG A 20 9.17 -13.32 21.17
N SER A 21 9.54 -13.08 19.92
CA SER A 21 8.89 -12.07 19.08
C SER A 21 8.53 -12.63 17.72
N VAL A 22 7.38 -12.23 17.19
CA VAL A 22 7.01 -12.44 15.79
C VAL A 22 6.96 -11.07 15.11
N LEU A 23 7.66 -10.93 14.00
CA LEU A 23 7.59 -9.72 13.18
C LEU A 23 6.50 -9.91 12.13
N SER A 24 5.58 -8.94 12.04
CA SER A 24 4.51 -8.93 11.05
C SER A 24 4.46 -7.58 10.35
N GLY A 25 4.23 -7.62 9.05
CA GLY A 25 4.22 -6.43 8.19
C GLY A 25 4.11 -6.79 6.72
N ASP A 26 4.17 -5.74 5.89
CA ASP A 26 4.10 -5.84 4.43
C ASP A 26 5.30 -5.08 3.84
N THR A 27 6.07 -5.74 2.98
CA THR A 27 7.30 -5.22 2.38
C THR A 27 7.08 -4.27 1.22
N ASP A 28 5.88 -4.26 0.65
CA ASP A 28 5.49 -3.42 -0.47
C ASP A 28 4.78 -2.13 -0.01
N GLN A 29 4.54 -1.98 1.30
CA GLN A 29 4.10 -0.72 1.90
C GLN A 29 5.20 0.34 1.90
N LEU A 30 4.77 1.57 2.18
CA LEU A 30 5.67 2.70 2.43
C LEU A 30 6.70 2.38 3.52
N GLN A 31 7.92 2.84 3.28
CA GLN A 31 9.03 2.67 4.22
C GLN A 31 8.83 3.54 5.47
N SER A 32 9.54 3.16 6.54
CA SER A 32 9.65 4.05 7.69
C SER A 32 10.34 5.35 7.29
N ILE A 33 9.98 6.45 7.97
CA ILE A 33 10.74 7.71 7.90
C ILE A 33 12.15 7.49 8.46
N SER A 34 12.27 6.65 9.49
CA SER A 34 13.55 6.26 10.06
C SER A 34 14.34 5.38 9.08
N PRO A 35 15.67 5.50 9.05
CA PRO A 35 16.49 4.77 8.09
C PRO A 35 16.46 3.25 8.31
N GLY A 36 16.68 2.54 7.20
CA GLY A 36 16.78 1.09 7.14
C GLY A 36 15.44 0.37 6.90
N GLN A 37 15.53 -0.93 6.60
CA GLN A 37 14.37 -1.77 6.27
C GLN A 37 14.44 -3.09 7.06
N PRO A 38 14.39 -3.06 8.40
CA PRO A 38 14.64 -4.23 9.24
C PRO A 38 13.70 -5.40 8.92
N PHE A 39 12.41 -5.14 8.67
CA PHE A 39 11.45 -6.20 8.34
C PHE A 39 11.79 -6.95 7.04
N ARG A 40 12.23 -6.22 6.00
CA ARG A 40 12.66 -6.81 4.74
C ARG A 40 13.98 -7.57 4.90
N LEU A 41 14.93 -6.99 5.62
CA LEU A 41 16.22 -7.63 5.91
C LEU A 41 16.06 -8.92 6.70
N MET A 42 15.19 -8.93 7.71
CA MET A 42 14.91 -10.13 8.51
C MET A 42 14.31 -11.24 7.64
N GLN A 43 13.37 -10.94 6.75
CA GLN A 43 12.82 -11.97 5.84
C GLN A 43 13.86 -12.53 4.86
N GLN A 44 14.81 -11.70 4.40
CA GLN A 44 15.78 -12.11 3.38
C GLN A 44 17.05 -12.75 3.95
N ARG A 45 17.39 -12.45 5.20
CA ARG A 45 18.71 -12.76 5.78
C ARG A 45 18.67 -13.47 7.13
N SER A 46 17.51 -13.60 7.76
CA SER A 46 17.38 -14.33 9.02
C SER A 46 17.21 -15.83 8.77
N ALA A 47 17.53 -16.63 9.78
CA ALA A 47 17.18 -18.05 9.84
C ALA A 47 15.73 -18.30 10.32
N ALA A 48 14.98 -17.24 10.63
CA ALA A 48 13.59 -17.36 11.06
C ALA A 48 12.67 -17.80 9.91
N ASP A 49 11.70 -18.65 10.23
CA ASP A 49 10.66 -19.04 9.27
C ASP A 49 9.81 -17.84 8.85
N VAL A 50 9.44 -17.80 7.58
CA VAL A 50 8.61 -16.74 6.98
C VAL A 50 7.34 -17.37 6.41
N ALA A 51 6.19 -16.81 6.79
CA ALA A 51 4.90 -17.14 6.20
C ALA A 51 4.38 -15.97 5.36
N ILE A 52 3.91 -16.24 4.15
CA ILE A 52 3.36 -15.23 3.23
C ILE A 52 1.84 -15.40 3.15
N MET A 53 1.12 -14.35 3.53
CA MET A 53 -0.33 -14.29 3.40
C MET A 53 -0.70 -13.77 2.01
N LYS A 54 -1.44 -14.56 1.23
CA LYS A 54 -1.84 -14.20 -0.15
C LYS A 54 -3.31 -13.83 -0.30
N GLU A 55 -4.15 -14.12 0.68
CA GLU A 55 -5.60 -13.93 0.57
C GLU A 55 -6.04 -12.51 0.96
N ILE A 56 -6.84 -11.87 0.10
CA ILE A 56 -7.41 -10.53 0.32
C ILE A 56 -8.88 -10.63 0.75
N VAL A 57 -9.13 -10.38 2.04
CA VAL A 57 -10.47 -10.49 2.65
C VAL A 57 -11.27 -9.18 2.58
N ARG A 58 -10.61 -8.02 2.70
CA ARG A 58 -11.27 -6.72 2.95
C ARG A 58 -11.77 -5.98 1.69
N GLN A 59 -11.76 -6.64 0.53
CA GLN A 59 -12.24 -6.04 -0.71
C GLN A 59 -13.60 -6.61 -1.08
N VAL A 60 -14.45 -5.71 -1.59
CA VAL A 60 -15.65 -6.09 -2.35
C VAL A 60 -15.25 -7.03 -3.50
N PRO A 61 -16.02 -8.10 -3.76
CA PRO A 61 -15.60 -9.17 -4.67
C PRO A 61 -15.14 -8.69 -6.05
N GLU A 62 -15.75 -7.64 -6.59
CA GLU A 62 -15.48 -7.12 -7.94
C GLU A 62 -14.16 -6.36 -8.05
N LEU A 63 -13.65 -5.79 -6.95
CA LEU A 63 -12.36 -5.09 -6.95
C LEU A 63 -11.18 -6.00 -6.61
N ARG A 64 -11.45 -7.19 -6.06
CA ARG A 64 -10.40 -8.13 -5.67
C ARG A 64 -9.45 -8.48 -6.83
N PRO A 65 -9.89 -8.72 -8.08
CA PRO A 65 -8.99 -9.01 -9.20
C PRO A 65 -8.08 -7.82 -9.56
N ALA A 66 -8.56 -6.58 -9.40
CA ALA A 66 -7.76 -5.38 -9.63
C ALA A 66 -6.59 -5.29 -8.64
N VAL A 67 -6.84 -5.63 -7.37
CA VAL A 67 -5.79 -5.60 -6.34
C VAL A 67 -4.75 -6.69 -6.58
N TYR A 68 -5.15 -7.91 -6.98
CA TYR A 68 -4.18 -8.94 -7.38
C TYR A 68 -3.33 -8.49 -8.57
N SER A 69 -3.94 -7.86 -9.58
CA SER A 69 -3.20 -7.31 -10.72
C SER A 69 -2.19 -6.25 -10.29
N LEU A 70 -2.52 -5.40 -9.31
CA LEU A 70 -1.57 -4.43 -8.74
C LEU A 70 -0.41 -5.09 -7.98
N ILE A 71 -0.67 -6.16 -7.23
CA ILE A 71 0.38 -6.95 -6.57
C ILE A 71 1.34 -7.54 -7.62
N ASP A 72 0.79 -8.05 -8.72
CA ASP A 72 1.53 -8.61 -9.85
C ASP A 72 2.15 -7.56 -10.79
N ARG A 73 1.99 -6.26 -10.47
CA ARG A 73 2.47 -5.11 -11.25
C ARG A 73 1.83 -4.96 -12.64
N ASP A 74 0.70 -5.62 -12.90
CA ASP A 74 -0.12 -5.46 -14.10
C ASP A 74 -1.10 -4.28 -13.94
N ILE A 75 -0.59 -3.08 -14.22
CA ILE A 75 -1.32 -1.82 -14.00
C ILE A 75 -2.48 -1.66 -14.98
N ASP A 76 -2.30 -2.06 -16.24
CA ASP A 76 -3.32 -1.89 -17.27
C ASP A 76 -4.54 -2.77 -16.97
N ARG A 77 -4.31 -4.03 -16.58
CA ARG A 77 -5.39 -4.93 -16.17
C ARG A 77 -6.07 -4.47 -14.89
N ALA A 78 -5.31 -3.93 -13.94
CA ALA A 78 -5.88 -3.36 -12.73
C ALA A 78 -6.84 -2.20 -13.05
N LEU A 79 -6.39 -1.24 -13.88
CA LEU A 79 -7.21 -0.10 -14.29
C LEU A 79 -8.45 -0.52 -15.08
N ALA A 80 -8.31 -1.46 -16.03
CA ALA A 80 -9.44 -1.99 -16.79
C ALA A 80 -10.49 -2.66 -15.89
N THR A 81 -10.06 -3.35 -14.83
CA THR A 81 -10.97 -3.95 -13.85
C THR A 81 -11.69 -2.88 -13.01
N ILE A 82 -10.97 -1.84 -12.57
CA ILE A 82 -11.56 -0.74 -11.79
C ILE A 82 -12.59 0.04 -12.63
N GLU A 83 -12.32 0.22 -13.92
CA GLU A 83 -13.23 0.91 -14.84
C GLU A 83 -14.61 0.24 -14.96
N GLN A 84 -14.68 -1.09 -14.80
CA GLN A 84 -15.94 -1.85 -14.84
C GLN A 84 -16.82 -1.66 -13.59
N VAL A 85 -16.29 -1.04 -12.54
CA VAL A 85 -17.00 -0.82 -11.28
C VAL A 85 -17.63 0.58 -11.27
N THR A 86 -18.87 0.71 -10.82
CA THR A 86 -19.54 2.03 -10.73
C THR A 86 -18.85 2.99 -9.74
N PRO A 87 -18.66 4.27 -10.11
CA PRO A 87 -18.11 5.28 -9.21
C PRO A 87 -19.07 5.68 -8.09
N GLU A 88 -20.33 5.26 -8.14
CA GLU A 88 -21.39 5.57 -7.16
C GLU A 88 -21.20 4.90 -5.80
N ARG A 89 -20.20 4.03 -5.65
CA ARG A 89 -19.90 3.32 -4.39
C ARG A 89 -19.59 4.21 -3.19
N VAL A 90 -19.12 5.44 -3.41
CA VAL A 90 -18.81 6.40 -2.33
C VAL A 90 -20.06 7.26 -2.06
N PRO A 91 -20.61 7.27 -0.83
CA PRO A 91 -21.72 8.16 -0.49
C PRO A 91 -21.37 9.63 -0.77
N ARG A 92 -22.29 10.34 -1.41
CA ARG A 92 -22.11 11.73 -1.82
C ARG A 92 -23.25 12.59 -1.29
N LYS A 93 -22.94 13.88 -1.08
CA LYS A 93 -23.97 14.88 -0.81
C LYS A 93 -24.83 15.07 -2.06
N GLU A 94 -26.08 15.45 -1.86
CA GLU A 94 -26.99 15.81 -2.94
C GLU A 94 -26.38 16.92 -3.83
N GLY A 95 -26.51 16.77 -5.15
CA GLY A 95 -25.94 17.70 -6.14
C GLY A 95 -24.42 17.63 -6.31
N ALA A 96 -23.71 16.73 -5.60
CA ALA A 96 -22.27 16.56 -5.79
C ALA A 96 -21.96 15.96 -7.17
N TRP A 97 -20.89 16.45 -7.78
CA TRP A 97 -20.39 15.93 -9.06
C TRP A 97 -19.99 14.45 -8.96
N VAL A 98 -20.38 13.67 -9.97
CA VAL A 98 -20.04 12.25 -10.12
C VAL A 98 -19.24 12.09 -11.42
N PRO A 99 -18.09 11.41 -11.41
CA PRO A 99 -17.37 11.11 -12.65
C PRO A 99 -18.16 10.13 -13.51
N GLY A 100 -18.05 10.25 -14.83
CA GLY A 100 -18.71 9.32 -15.76
C GLY A 100 -18.10 7.90 -15.77
N SER A 101 -16.91 7.72 -15.21
CA SER A 101 -16.23 6.42 -15.05
C SER A 101 -15.44 6.42 -13.74
N SER A 102 -15.22 5.24 -13.16
CA SER A 102 -14.34 5.07 -11.99
C SER A 102 -12.88 5.38 -12.29
N VAL A 103 -12.46 5.27 -13.56
CA VAL A 103 -11.14 5.67 -14.02
C VAL A 103 -11.29 6.85 -14.96
N TRP A 104 -10.67 7.98 -14.64
CA TRP A 104 -10.65 9.15 -15.50
C TRP A 104 -9.37 9.94 -15.29
N ASN A 105 -8.92 10.59 -16.36
CA ASN A 105 -7.75 11.47 -16.32
C ASN A 105 -8.20 12.93 -16.26
N SER A 106 -7.72 13.66 -15.26
CA SER A 106 -7.97 15.10 -15.20
C SER A 106 -7.14 15.83 -16.25
N PRO A 107 -7.76 16.72 -17.06
CA PRO A 107 -7.00 17.48 -18.04
C PRO A 107 -5.96 18.37 -17.33
N ARG A 108 -4.72 18.32 -17.83
CA ARG A 108 -3.57 19.07 -17.29
C ARG A 108 -3.90 20.56 -17.26
N ARG A 109 -4.11 21.14 -16.08
CA ARG A 109 -4.21 22.61 -15.92
C ARG A 109 -2.90 23.25 -16.37
N ARG A 110 -2.86 23.90 -17.54
CA ARG A 110 -1.75 24.79 -17.91
C ARG A 110 -1.68 25.89 -16.85
N LYS A 111 -0.64 25.89 -16.01
CA LYS A 111 -0.35 27.01 -15.12
C LYS A 111 -0.20 28.27 -15.98
N ARG A 112 -1.15 29.20 -15.90
CA ARG A 112 -0.99 30.56 -16.43
C ARG A 112 0.25 31.14 -15.76
N ARG A 113 1.34 31.31 -16.51
CA ARG A 113 2.49 32.11 -16.09
C ARG A 113 1.97 33.53 -15.83
N TYR A 114 1.91 33.94 -14.57
CA TYR A 114 1.81 35.36 -14.25
C TYR A 114 3.12 36.02 -14.68
N VAL A 115 3.08 36.73 -15.80
CA VAL A 115 4.12 37.70 -16.15
C VAL A 115 3.88 38.90 -15.23
N ARG A 116 4.71 39.04 -14.20
CA ARG A 116 4.80 40.31 -13.46
C ARG A 116 5.41 41.34 -14.41
N ARG A 117 4.65 42.39 -14.71
CA ARG A 117 5.19 43.66 -15.21
C ARG A 117 5.95 44.34 -14.09
#